data_AF-A0A174EEG4-F1
#
_entry.id   AF-A0A174EEG4-F1
#
_cell.length_a   1.000
_cell.length_b   1.000
_cell.length_c   1.000
_cell.angle_alpha   90.00
_cell.angle_beta   90.00
_cell.angle_gamma   90.00
#
_symmetry.space_group_name_H-M   'P 1'
#
loop_
_entity.id
_entity.type
_entity.pdbx_description
1 polymer ?
#
loop_
_entity_poly.entity_id
_entity_poly.type
_entity_poly.pdbx_seq_one_letter_code
_entity_poly.pdbx_strand_id
1 'polypeptide(L)'
;MDIIMEVALACVISAGGIGGIIIAVVKLSVASIEKRFERKYTEKFAVFKSDIDKKQYISQVRFDAEFEIYKQLSRKYGELVLQIMVKASNIDKYKLDDMQDKEMGEINYLAYQAVSELYSSAPFIQEDIYNDFLNIYEMSRKLLVQWGEEQKSSTNETKNDVCEANEIYQKYNDTIVKVREYTSKLEGISL
;
A
#
# COMPACT_ATOMS: atom_id res chain seq x y z
N MET A 1 4.59 86.87 35.91
CA MET A 1 5.18 85.52 35.79
C MET A 1 4.37 84.64 34.82
N ASP A 2 3.16 85.04 34.45
CA ASP A 2 2.21 84.21 33.69
C ASP A 2 2.62 83.94 32.23
N ILE A 3 3.19 84.93 31.53
CA ILE A 3 3.58 84.80 30.11
C ILE A 3 4.69 83.73 29.93
N ILE A 4 5.63 83.63 30.88
CA ILE A 4 6.74 82.66 30.80
C ILE A 4 6.23 81.23 31.03
N MET A 5 5.27 81.04 31.94
CA MET A 5 4.65 79.73 32.16
C MET A 5 3.79 79.28 30.97
N GLU A 6 3.05 80.20 30.34
CA GLU A 6 2.19 79.88 29.19
C GLU A 6 3.00 79.45 27.96
N VAL A 7 4.12 80.14 27.68
CA VAL A 7 5.06 79.76 26.61
C VAL A 7 5.80 78.46 26.93
N ALA A 8 6.21 78.25 28.18
CA ALA A 8 6.84 76.98 28.60
C ALA A 8 5.88 75.78 28.47
N LEU A 9 4.60 75.97 28.84
CA LEU A 9 3.57 74.95 28.71
C LEU A 9 3.27 74.64 27.23
N ALA A 10 3.17 75.66 26.37
CA ALA A 10 2.98 75.49 24.93
C ALA A 10 4.16 74.75 24.27
N CYS A 11 5.40 75.05 24.67
CA CYS A 11 6.60 74.34 24.22
C CYS A 11 6.59 72.86 24.64
N VAL A 12 6.22 72.55 25.89
CA VAL A 12 6.12 71.15 26.39
C VAL A 12 4.99 70.39 25.68
N ILE A 13 3.84 71.02 25.44
CA ILE A 13 2.72 70.42 24.69
C ILE A 13 3.12 70.17 23.23
N SER A 14 3.85 71.10 22.59
CA SER A 14 4.34 70.93 21.21
C SER A 14 5.40 69.83 21.08
N ALA A 15 6.32 69.73 22.04
CA ALA A 15 7.34 68.68 22.08
C ALA A 15 6.73 67.30 22.41
N GLY A 16 5.73 67.25 23.30
CA GLY A 16 4.97 66.05 23.61
C GLY A 16 4.10 65.57 22.45
N GLY A 17 3.52 66.49 21.67
CA GLY A 17 2.71 66.17 20.49
C GLY A 17 3.50 65.47 19.38
N ILE A 18 4.69 65.98 19.05
CA ILE A 18 5.56 65.36 18.03
C ILE A 18 6.09 64.00 18.51
N GLY A 19 6.47 63.89 19.79
CA GLY A 19 6.90 62.62 20.39
C GLY A 19 5.79 61.55 20.36
N GLY A 20 4.54 61.93 20.66
CA GLY A 20 3.39 61.05 20.59
C GLY A 20 3.11 60.54 19.17
N ILE A 21 3.22 61.41 18.17
CA ILE A 21 3.03 61.03 16.76
C ILE A 21 4.11 60.05 16.30
N ILE A 22 5.37 60.29 16.66
CA ILE A 22 6.48 59.38 16.31
C ILE A 22 6.26 58.00 16.95
N ILE A 23 5.90 57.94 18.23
CA ILE A 23 5.61 56.67 18.93
C ILE A 23 4.43 55.95 18.28
N ALA A 24 3.38 56.67 17.89
CA ALA A 24 2.22 56.09 17.22
C ALA A 24 2.56 55.51 15.84
N VAL A 25 3.35 56.23 15.03
CA VAL A 25 3.79 55.77 13.70
C VAL A 25 4.70 54.55 13.81
N VAL A 26 5.62 54.52 14.78
CA VAL A 26 6.48 53.36 15.04
C VAL A 26 5.65 52.15 15.46
N LYS A 27 4.69 52.31 16.40
CA LYS A 27 3.81 51.21 16.83
C LYS A 27 2.94 50.67 15.68
N LEU A 28 2.38 51.54 14.84
CA LEU A 28 1.60 51.13 13.67
C LEU A 28 2.47 50.42 12.61
N SER A 29 3.70 50.87 12.44
CA SER A 29 4.66 50.25 11.51
C SER A 29 5.07 48.86 11.98
N VAL A 30 5.38 48.69 13.27
CA VAL A 30 5.71 47.39 13.87
C VAL A 30 4.52 46.43 13.77
N ALA A 31 3.32 46.84 14.15
CA ALA A 31 2.12 46.01 14.04
C ALA A 31 1.78 45.63 12.59
N SER A 32 2.07 46.51 11.62
CA SER A 32 1.89 46.22 10.19
C SER A 32 2.93 45.25 9.65
N ILE A 33 4.18 45.33 10.11
CA ILE A 33 5.24 44.40 9.74
C ILE A 33 4.97 43.03 10.36
N GLU A 34 4.57 42.98 11.62
CA GLU A 34 4.22 41.76 12.35
C GLU A 34 3.06 41.03 11.67
N LYS A 35 1.95 41.74 11.36
CA LYS A 35 0.83 41.17 10.58
C LYS A 35 1.24 40.65 9.19
N ARG A 36 2.15 41.37 8.50
CA ARG A 36 2.65 40.93 7.17
C ARG A 36 3.56 39.71 7.29
N PHE A 37 4.35 39.62 8.36
CA PHE A 37 5.20 38.48 8.66
C PHE A 37 4.37 37.25 9.03
N GLU A 38 3.45 37.39 9.98
CA GLU A 38 2.50 36.34 10.39
C GLU A 38 1.75 35.81 9.18
N ARG A 39 1.12 36.69 8.40
CA ARG A 39 0.38 36.28 7.20
C ARG A 39 1.25 35.52 6.20
N LYS A 40 2.48 35.99 5.92
CA LYS A 40 3.41 35.28 5.02
C LYS A 40 3.84 33.92 5.56
N TYR A 41 4.06 33.80 6.87
CA TYR A 41 4.40 32.53 7.50
C TYR A 41 3.21 31.57 7.51
N THR A 42 2.01 32.04 7.83
CA THR A 42 0.77 31.24 7.78
C THR A 42 0.47 30.77 6.36
N GLU A 43 0.61 31.63 5.35
CA GLU A 43 0.43 31.25 3.94
C GLU A 43 1.45 30.18 3.52
N LYS A 44 2.74 30.38 3.83
CA LYS A 44 3.79 29.39 3.51
C LYS A 44 3.61 28.06 4.26
N PHE A 45 3.22 28.14 5.52
CA PHE A 45 2.94 26.96 6.35
C PHE A 45 1.72 26.21 5.83
N ALA A 46 0.66 26.91 5.43
CA ALA A 46 -0.53 26.30 4.83
C ALA A 46 -0.22 25.60 3.50
N VAL A 47 0.59 26.23 2.63
CA VAL A 47 1.04 25.60 1.38
C VAL A 47 1.89 24.36 1.67
N PHE A 48 2.87 24.47 2.57
CA PHE A 48 3.73 23.35 2.95
C PHE A 48 2.93 22.19 3.57
N LYS A 49 1.98 22.51 4.45
CA LYS A 49 1.08 21.53 5.05
C LYS A 49 0.19 20.87 3.99
N SER A 50 -0.38 21.65 3.07
CA SER A 50 -1.17 21.12 1.95
C SER A 50 -0.36 20.22 1.03
N ASP A 51 0.91 20.55 0.76
CA ASP A 51 1.79 19.71 -0.06
C ASP A 51 2.16 18.40 0.64
N ILE A 52 2.40 18.44 1.96
CA ILE A 52 2.61 17.24 2.78
C ILE A 52 1.34 16.38 2.79
N ASP A 53 0.18 16.96 3.08
CA ASP A 53 -1.09 16.23 3.16
C ASP A 53 -1.45 15.59 1.82
N LYS A 54 -1.18 16.28 0.70
CA LYS A 54 -1.36 15.73 -0.65
C LYS A 54 -0.43 14.55 -0.93
N LYS A 55 0.85 14.64 -0.55
CA LYS A 55 1.81 13.53 -0.70
C LYS A 55 1.42 12.34 0.16
N GLN A 56 1.00 12.59 1.40
CA GLN A 56 0.52 11.55 2.31
C GLN A 56 -0.73 10.85 1.73
N TYR A 57 -1.70 11.61 1.23
CA TYR A 57 -2.89 11.05 0.57
C TYR A 57 -2.55 10.19 -0.65
N ILE A 58 -1.67 10.65 -1.54
CA ILE A 58 -1.24 9.87 -2.72
C ILE A 58 -0.53 8.57 -2.29
N SER A 59 0.31 8.63 -1.24
CA SER A 59 0.99 7.46 -0.70
C SER A 59 0.02 6.45 -0.11
N GLN A 60 -1.00 6.92 0.62
CA GLN A 60 -2.03 6.07 1.23
C GLN A 60 -2.89 5.38 0.16
N VAL A 61 -3.36 6.12 -0.84
CA VAL A 61 -4.14 5.53 -1.95
C VAL A 61 -3.36 4.47 -2.71
N ARG A 62 -2.05 4.71 -2.93
CA ARG A 62 -1.16 3.72 -3.55
C ARG A 62 -0.97 2.49 -2.67
N PHE A 63 -0.77 2.69 -1.36
CA PHE A 63 -0.66 1.59 -0.40
C PHE A 63 -1.91 0.73 -0.38
N ASP A 64 -3.10 1.34 -0.28
CA ASP A 64 -4.37 0.61 -0.24
C ASP A 64 -4.55 -0.25 -1.51
N ALA A 65 -4.15 0.28 -2.67
CA ALA A 65 -4.18 -0.45 -3.93
C ALA A 65 -3.19 -1.62 -3.95
N GLU A 66 -1.93 -1.41 -3.55
CA GLU A 66 -0.92 -2.48 -3.48
C GLU A 66 -1.33 -3.55 -2.46
N PHE A 67 -1.83 -3.17 -1.28
CA PHE A 67 -2.32 -4.10 -0.27
C PHE A 67 -3.46 -4.98 -0.77
N GLU A 68 -4.44 -4.39 -1.46
CA GLU A 68 -5.56 -5.15 -2.03
C GLU A 68 -5.09 -6.13 -3.11
N ILE A 69 -4.11 -5.74 -3.94
CA ILE A 69 -3.47 -6.64 -4.91
C ILE A 69 -2.84 -7.85 -4.20
N TYR A 70 -2.01 -7.64 -3.18
CA TYR A 70 -1.37 -8.74 -2.45
C TYR A 70 -2.38 -9.65 -1.75
N LYS A 71 -3.46 -9.07 -1.21
CA LYS A 71 -4.55 -9.83 -0.60
C LYS A 71 -5.26 -10.72 -1.62
N GLN A 72 -5.53 -10.21 -2.83
CA GLN A 72 -6.17 -11.00 -3.89
C GLN A 72 -5.26 -12.11 -4.42
N LEU A 73 -3.97 -11.83 -4.64
CA LEU A 73 -2.99 -12.85 -5.01
C LEU A 73 -2.91 -13.95 -3.97
N SER A 74 -2.76 -13.58 -2.70
CA SER A 74 -2.69 -14.53 -1.59
C SER A 74 -3.92 -15.42 -1.54
N ARG A 75 -5.13 -14.84 -1.72
CA ARG A 75 -6.37 -15.61 -1.72
C ARG A 75 -6.43 -16.60 -2.88
N LYS A 76 -6.23 -16.15 -4.11
CA LYS A 76 -6.37 -16.98 -5.31
C LYS A 76 -5.32 -18.10 -5.38
N TYR A 77 -4.07 -17.79 -5.05
CA TYR A 77 -3.02 -18.80 -4.99
C TYR A 77 -3.21 -19.76 -3.81
N GLY A 78 -3.67 -19.28 -2.65
CA GLY A 78 -4.00 -20.13 -1.51
C GLY A 78 -5.13 -21.12 -1.81
N GLU A 79 -6.18 -20.67 -2.50
CA GLU A 79 -7.29 -21.52 -2.96
C GLU A 79 -6.78 -22.61 -3.93
N LEU A 80 -5.94 -22.25 -4.91
CA LEU A 80 -5.33 -23.19 -5.85
C LEU A 80 -4.47 -24.24 -5.11
N VAL A 81 -3.54 -23.80 -4.27
CA VAL A 81 -2.62 -24.68 -3.52
C VAL A 81 -3.41 -25.62 -2.62
N LEU A 82 -4.47 -25.14 -1.96
CA LEU A 82 -5.31 -25.98 -1.11
C LEU A 82 -5.99 -27.10 -1.93
N GLN A 83 -6.54 -26.80 -3.10
CA GLN A 83 -7.17 -27.82 -3.94
C GLN A 83 -6.16 -28.84 -4.48
N ILE A 84 -4.95 -28.40 -4.85
CA ILE A 84 -3.84 -29.29 -5.22
C ILE A 84 -3.50 -30.24 -4.07
N MET A 85 -3.37 -29.71 -2.85
CA MET A 85 -3.09 -30.51 -1.65
C MET A 85 -4.18 -31.55 -1.34
N VAL A 86 -5.46 -31.16 -1.49
CA VAL A 86 -6.62 -32.07 -1.30
C VAL A 86 -6.59 -33.20 -2.33
N LYS A 87 -6.40 -32.87 -3.62
CA LYS A 87 -6.34 -33.84 -4.71
C LYS A 87 -5.19 -34.81 -4.54
N ALA A 88 -3.97 -34.30 -4.28
CA ALA A 88 -2.76 -35.09 -4.10
C ALA A 88 -2.90 -36.09 -2.94
N SER A 89 -3.57 -35.67 -1.86
CA SER A 89 -3.79 -36.50 -0.67
C SER A 89 -4.77 -37.67 -0.89
N ASN A 90 -5.37 -37.79 -2.08
CA ASN A 90 -6.27 -38.90 -2.44
C ASN A 90 -7.42 -39.14 -1.45
N ILE A 91 -7.96 -38.07 -0.85
CA ILE A 91 -9.14 -38.15 0.03
C ILE A 91 -10.35 -38.74 -0.75
N ASP A 92 -10.37 -38.59 -2.07
CA ASP A 92 -11.48 -38.96 -2.96
C ASP A 92 -11.27 -40.26 -3.77
N LYS A 93 -10.70 -41.29 -3.15
CA LYS A 93 -10.44 -42.60 -3.80
C LYS A 93 -11.68 -43.38 -4.33
N TYR A 94 -12.89 -42.81 -4.24
CA TYR A 94 -14.15 -43.47 -4.60
C TYR A 94 -15.03 -42.72 -5.59
N LYS A 95 -14.53 -41.66 -6.26
CA LYS A 95 -15.33 -40.90 -7.23
C LYS A 95 -15.38 -41.56 -8.62
N LEU A 96 -16.59 -41.71 -9.14
CA LEU A 96 -16.90 -42.10 -10.54
C LEU A 96 -16.19 -41.15 -11.54
N ASP A 97 -15.81 -41.66 -12.71
CA ASP A 97 -15.02 -40.94 -13.74
C ASP A 97 -15.56 -39.54 -14.08
N ASP A 98 -16.89 -39.37 -14.12
CA ASP A 98 -17.56 -38.10 -14.42
C ASP A 98 -17.35 -37.02 -13.36
N MET A 99 -17.13 -37.40 -12.10
CA MET A 99 -16.80 -36.47 -11.02
C MET A 99 -15.34 -36.03 -11.05
N GLN A 100 -14.42 -36.85 -11.56
CA GLN A 100 -12.99 -36.51 -11.62
C GLN A 100 -12.67 -35.46 -12.69
N ASP A 101 -13.29 -35.54 -13.86
CA ASP A 101 -13.12 -34.54 -14.93
C ASP A 101 -13.61 -33.16 -14.50
N LYS A 102 -14.73 -33.11 -13.77
CA LYS A 102 -15.27 -31.86 -13.23
C LYS A 102 -14.33 -31.24 -12.20
N GLU A 103 -13.81 -32.05 -11.28
CA GLU A 103 -12.85 -31.61 -10.26
C GLU A 103 -11.57 -31.06 -10.89
N MET A 104 -11.05 -31.74 -11.92
CA MET A 104 -9.88 -31.27 -12.66
C MET A 104 -10.14 -29.96 -13.42
N GLY A 105 -11.34 -29.80 -13.99
CA GLY A 105 -11.78 -28.54 -14.59
C GLY A 105 -11.82 -27.38 -13.60
N GLU A 106 -12.28 -27.63 -12.37
CA GLU A 106 -12.32 -26.63 -11.29
C GLU A 106 -10.90 -26.19 -10.87
N ILE A 107 -9.97 -27.13 -10.70
CA ILE A 107 -8.58 -26.78 -10.32
C ILE A 107 -7.88 -26.00 -11.45
N ASN A 108 -8.09 -26.39 -12.70
CA ASN A 108 -7.56 -25.64 -13.86
C ASN A 108 -8.13 -24.22 -13.92
N TYR A 109 -9.40 -24.03 -13.60
CA TYR A 109 -10.01 -22.70 -13.54
C TYR A 109 -9.40 -21.84 -12.43
N LEU A 110 -9.12 -22.41 -11.25
CA LEU A 110 -8.41 -21.70 -10.19
C LEU A 110 -7.00 -21.30 -10.61
N ALA A 111 -6.27 -22.18 -11.31
CA ALA A 111 -4.95 -21.87 -11.85
C ALA A 111 -4.98 -20.71 -12.83
N TYR A 112 -6.00 -20.68 -13.71
CA TYR A 112 -6.24 -19.54 -14.61
C TYR A 112 -6.54 -18.25 -13.83
N GLN A 113 -7.43 -18.30 -12.84
CA GLN A 113 -7.78 -17.11 -12.06
C GLN A 113 -6.58 -16.52 -11.30
N ALA A 114 -5.73 -17.39 -10.74
CA ALA A 114 -4.53 -17.00 -10.02
C ALA A 114 -3.51 -16.31 -10.93
N VAL A 115 -3.17 -16.92 -12.08
CA VAL A 115 -2.19 -16.34 -13.00
C VAL A 115 -2.73 -15.10 -13.73
N SER A 116 -4.02 -15.06 -14.02
CA SER A 116 -4.68 -13.88 -14.59
C SER A 116 -4.59 -12.69 -13.64
N GLU A 117 -4.76 -12.91 -12.34
CA GLU A 117 -4.59 -11.88 -11.32
C GLU A 117 -3.14 -11.37 -11.32
N LEU A 118 -2.18 -12.30 -11.30
CA LEU A 118 -0.75 -11.99 -11.31
C LEU A 118 -0.36 -11.12 -12.51
N TYR A 119 -0.80 -11.48 -13.71
CA TYR A 119 -0.48 -10.73 -14.92
C TYR A 119 -1.16 -9.35 -14.94
N SER A 120 -2.40 -9.25 -14.47
CA SER A 120 -3.10 -7.96 -14.38
C SER A 120 -2.47 -7.01 -13.37
N SER A 121 -1.85 -7.56 -12.33
CA SER A 121 -1.22 -6.83 -11.25
C SER A 121 0.28 -6.62 -11.43
N ALA A 122 0.89 -7.20 -12.48
CA ALA A 122 2.34 -7.21 -12.70
C ALA A 122 3.02 -5.83 -12.60
N PRO A 123 2.46 -4.71 -13.11
CA PRO A 123 3.09 -3.39 -13.00
C PRO A 123 3.19 -2.84 -11.57
N PHE A 124 2.47 -3.42 -10.62
CA PHE A 124 2.27 -2.89 -9.26
C PHE A 124 2.85 -3.80 -8.17
N ILE A 125 3.40 -4.95 -8.54
CA ILE A 125 3.96 -5.94 -7.62
C ILE A 125 5.49 -5.84 -7.65
N GLN A 126 6.14 -6.12 -6.51
CA GLN A 126 7.60 -6.25 -6.49
C GLN A 126 8.05 -7.44 -7.34
N GLU A 127 9.14 -7.27 -8.10
CA GLU A 127 9.62 -8.26 -9.06
C GLU A 127 9.91 -9.63 -8.41
N ASP A 128 10.48 -9.64 -7.20
CA ASP A 128 10.78 -10.86 -6.47
C ASP A 128 9.51 -11.62 -6.04
N ILE A 129 8.50 -10.91 -5.51
CA ILE A 129 7.20 -11.48 -5.14
C ILE A 129 6.45 -11.96 -6.40
N TYR A 130 6.52 -11.20 -7.49
CA TYR A 130 5.93 -11.58 -8.77
C TYR A 130 6.52 -12.91 -9.27
N ASN A 131 7.85 -13.02 -9.27
CA ASN A 131 8.55 -14.22 -9.72
C ASN A 131 8.24 -15.44 -8.83
N ASP A 132 8.08 -15.22 -7.52
CA ASP A 132 7.69 -16.29 -6.60
C ASP A 132 6.27 -16.81 -6.89
N PHE A 133 5.28 -15.94 -7.10
CA PHE A 133 3.93 -16.35 -7.52
C PHE A 133 3.91 -17.01 -8.91
N LEU A 134 4.74 -16.53 -9.84
CA LEU A 134 4.88 -17.15 -11.16
C LEU A 134 5.40 -18.58 -11.03
N ASN A 135 6.43 -18.80 -10.22
CA ASN A 135 7.00 -20.12 -9.97
C ASN A 135 5.97 -21.07 -9.35
N ILE A 136 5.17 -20.61 -8.37
CA ILE A 136 4.07 -21.41 -7.80
C ILE A 136 3.09 -21.84 -8.91
N TYR A 137 2.74 -20.94 -9.82
CA TYR A 137 1.86 -21.26 -10.95
C TYR A 137 2.50 -22.27 -11.90
N GLU A 138 3.78 -22.12 -12.24
CA GLU A 138 4.50 -23.04 -13.13
C GLU A 138 4.58 -24.45 -12.54
N MET A 139 4.92 -24.57 -11.25
CA MET A 139 4.91 -25.84 -10.53
C MET A 139 3.51 -26.45 -10.49
N SER A 140 2.51 -25.65 -10.17
CA SER A 140 1.10 -26.07 -10.14
C SER A 140 0.65 -26.58 -11.52
N ARG A 141 0.93 -25.84 -12.58
CA ARG A 141 0.57 -26.20 -13.95
C ARG A 141 1.24 -27.50 -14.37
N LYS A 142 2.51 -27.70 -14.03
CA LYS A 142 3.25 -28.92 -14.35
C LYS A 142 2.56 -30.14 -13.72
N LEU A 143 2.24 -30.05 -12.43
CA LEU A 143 1.54 -31.12 -11.71
C LEU A 143 0.14 -31.38 -12.27
N LEU A 144 -0.60 -30.32 -12.63
CA LEU A 144 -1.92 -30.47 -13.27
C LEU A 144 -1.84 -31.16 -14.64
N VAL A 145 -0.81 -30.87 -15.44
CA VAL A 145 -0.61 -31.56 -16.72
C VAL A 145 -0.32 -33.04 -16.49
N GLN A 146 0.54 -33.38 -15.52
CA GLN A 146 0.84 -34.77 -15.16
C GLN A 146 -0.42 -35.53 -14.75
N TRP A 147 -1.26 -34.96 -13.87
CA TRP A 147 -2.54 -35.58 -13.50
C TRP A 147 -3.49 -35.78 -14.68
N GLY A 148 -3.53 -34.84 -15.62
CA GLY A 148 -4.34 -34.97 -16.84
C GLY A 148 -3.83 -36.03 -17.81
N GLU A 149 -2.53 -36.35 -17.79
CA GLU A 149 -1.93 -37.45 -18.56
C GLU A 149 -2.16 -38.80 -17.88
N GLU A 150 -2.02 -38.85 -16.55
CA GLU A 150 -2.31 -40.04 -15.73
C GLU A 150 -3.78 -40.47 -15.79
N GLN A 151 -4.73 -39.53 -15.86
CA GLN A 151 -6.12 -39.89 -16.10
C GLN A 151 -6.34 -40.62 -17.44
N LYS A 152 -5.48 -40.37 -18.44
CA LYS A 152 -5.55 -41.01 -19.77
C LYS A 152 -4.76 -42.31 -19.85
N SER A 153 -3.75 -42.45 -19.00
CA SER A 153 -2.81 -43.57 -18.93
C SER A 153 -3.11 -44.36 -17.66
N SER A 154 -3.73 -45.53 -17.75
CA SER A 154 -4.20 -46.38 -16.64
C SER A 154 -3.10 -46.96 -15.70
N THR A 155 -2.12 -46.15 -15.30
CA THR A 155 -0.96 -46.45 -14.46
C THR A 155 -0.98 -45.56 -13.23
N ASN A 156 -1.31 -46.14 -12.08
CA ASN A 156 -1.42 -45.47 -10.79
C ASN A 156 -0.05 -45.37 -10.09
N GLU A 157 0.76 -44.33 -10.35
CA GLU A 157 1.95 -44.03 -9.54
C GLU A 157 1.71 -42.84 -8.60
N THR A 158 1.10 -43.11 -7.44
CA THR A 158 0.55 -42.10 -6.53
C THR A 158 1.55 -41.46 -5.55
N LYS A 159 2.83 -41.86 -5.58
CA LYS A 159 3.79 -41.51 -4.50
C LYS A 159 4.49 -40.16 -4.70
N ASN A 160 4.55 -39.65 -5.92
CA ASN A 160 5.28 -38.43 -6.23
C ASN A 160 4.42 -37.16 -6.01
N ASP A 161 3.12 -37.24 -6.28
CA ASP A 161 2.18 -36.10 -6.25
C ASP A 161 2.10 -35.40 -4.89
N VAL A 162 2.13 -36.16 -3.80
CA VAL A 162 2.08 -35.61 -2.44
C VAL A 162 3.35 -34.82 -2.12
N CYS A 163 4.51 -35.26 -2.63
CA CYS A 163 5.76 -34.52 -2.47
C CYS A 163 5.72 -33.22 -3.27
N GLU A 164 5.34 -33.27 -4.55
CA GLU A 164 5.26 -32.08 -5.41
C GLU A 164 4.22 -31.06 -4.90
N ALA A 165 3.04 -31.53 -4.44
CA ALA A 165 2.04 -30.67 -3.82
C ALA A 165 2.55 -30.00 -2.53
N ASN A 166 3.32 -30.72 -1.70
CA ASN A 166 3.94 -30.14 -0.51
C ASN A 166 4.99 -29.09 -0.86
N GLU A 167 5.78 -29.30 -1.90
CA GLU A 167 6.76 -28.31 -2.37
C GLU A 167 6.07 -27.01 -2.83
N ILE A 168 4.98 -27.14 -3.60
CA ILE A 168 4.12 -26.01 -4.00
C ILE A 168 3.60 -25.27 -2.75
N TYR A 169 3.12 -26.00 -1.75
CA TYR A 169 2.61 -25.43 -0.50
C TYR A 169 3.68 -24.69 0.30
N GLN A 170 4.89 -25.26 0.43
CA GLN A 170 5.99 -24.59 1.12
C GLN A 170 6.40 -23.31 0.39
N LYS A 171 6.51 -23.37 -0.95
CA LYS A 171 6.84 -22.19 -1.76
C LYS A 171 5.79 -21.10 -1.61
N TYR A 172 4.50 -21.46 -1.55
CA TYR A 172 3.42 -20.53 -1.26
C TYR A 172 3.59 -19.88 0.12
N ASN A 173 3.85 -20.65 1.17
CA ASN A 173 4.05 -20.10 2.52
C ASN A 173 5.25 -19.14 2.58
N ASP A 174 6.38 -19.49 1.98
CA ASP A 174 7.55 -18.62 1.91
C ASP A 174 7.22 -17.30 1.20
N THR A 175 6.43 -17.36 0.13
CA THR A 175 5.98 -16.19 -0.61
C THR A 175 5.06 -15.31 0.25
N ILE A 176 4.15 -15.92 1.01
CA ILE A 176 3.27 -15.19 1.95
C ILE A 176 4.08 -14.51 3.07
N VAL A 177 5.17 -15.13 3.55
CA VAL A 177 6.07 -14.48 4.51
C VAL A 177 6.69 -13.22 3.91
N LYS A 178 7.20 -13.28 2.66
CA LYS A 178 7.73 -12.10 1.97
C LYS A 178 6.69 -11.00 1.76
N VAL A 179 5.46 -11.38 1.38
CA VAL A 179 4.33 -10.44 1.26
C VAL A 179 4.07 -9.75 2.60
N ARG A 180 4.01 -10.49 3.71
CA ARG A 180 3.83 -9.91 5.05
C ARG A 180 4.95 -8.93 5.38
N GLU A 181 6.21 -9.32 5.20
CA GLU A 181 7.36 -8.45 5.44
C GLU A 181 7.33 -7.17 4.60
N TYR A 182 6.93 -7.27 3.33
CA TYR A 182 6.76 -6.11 2.46
C TYR A 182 5.65 -5.18 2.97
N THR A 183 4.46 -5.73 3.23
CA THR A 183 3.31 -4.96 3.72
C THR A 183 3.58 -4.29 5.08
N SER A 184 4.30 -4.95 6.00
CA SER A 184 4.68 -4.36 7.30
C SER A 184 5.69 -3.21 7.16
N LYS A 185 6.61 -3.27 6.19
CA LYS A 185 7.52 -2.14 5.91
C LYS A 185 6.78 -0.93 5.36
N LEU A 186 5.72 -1.17 4.59
CA LEU A 186 4.90 -0.09 4.04
C LEU A 186 4.06 0.63 5.10
N GLU A 187 3.54 -0.08 6.12
CA GLU A 187 2.82 0.52 7.25
C GLU A 187 3.69 1.54 8.02
N GLY A 188 4.98 1.22 8.21
CA GLY A 188 5.93 2.08 8.93
C GLY A 188 6.34 3.38 8.20
N ILE A 189 6.03 3.50 6.91
CA ILE A 189 6.30 4.72 6.10
C ILE A 189 5.09 5.69 6.13
N SER A 190 3.93 5.23 6.63
CA SER A 190 2.66 5.99 6.64
C SER A 190 2.44 6.90 7.87
N LEU A 191 3.38 6.91 8.82
CA LEU A 191 3.38 7.72 10.05
C LEU A 191 4.34 8.91 9.93
#